data_AF-A0A1D1ZNY1-F1
#
_entry.id   AF-A0A1D1ZNY1-F1
#
_cell.length_a   1.000
_cell.length_b   1.000
_cell.length_c   1.000
_cell.angle_alpha   90.00
_cell.angle_beta   90.00
_cell.angle_gamma   90.00
#
_symmetry.space_group_name_H-M   'P 1'
#
loop_
_entity.id
_entity.type
_entity.pdbx_description
1 polymer ?
#
loop_
_entity_poly.entity_id
_entity_poly.type
_entity_poly.pdbx_seq_one_letter_code
_entity_poly.pdbx_strand_id
1 'polypeptide(L)'
;MASSASDPRDAAISEYRNKLLQHRELDARVRTLREQVRKSRQEYDKTEDDLKALQSVGQIIGEVLRQLDPERFIVKASSGPRYVVGCRTKVDRAKLLPNTRVALDVTTLTIMRILPREVDPMVHNMTTEDPGQVDYSSIGGLSEQIRELREAIELPLINPEIFMRVGIKPPTGVLLYGPPGTGKTLL
;
A
#
# COMPACT_ATOMS: atom_id res chain seq x y z
N MET A 1 -36.46 -56.65 59.86
CA MET A 1 -36.42 -55.56 58.88
C MET A 1 -35.14 -54.79 59.12
N ALA A 2 -34.05 -55.23 58.49
CA ALA A 2 -32.71 -54.72 58.75
C ALA A 2 -32.52 -53.38 58.03
N SER A 3 -32.28 -52.34 58.81
CA SER A 3 -31.86 -51.01 58.38
C SER A 3 -30.46 -51.10 57.76
N SER A 4 -30.36 -50.89 56.44
CA SER A 4 -29.10 -50.73 55.72
C SER A 4 -28.41 -49.44 56.18
N ALA A 5 -27.51 -49.56 57.16
CA ALA A 5 -26.56 -48.51 57.47
C ALA A 5 -25.71 -48.27 56.21
N SER A 6 -25.72 -47.05 55.70
CA SER A 6 -24.92 -46.65 54.53
C SER A 6 -23.46 -46.96 54.78
N ASP A 7 -22.86 -47.81 53.94
CA ASP A 7 -21.46 -48.23 54.09
C ASP A 7 -20.55 -46.99 54.08
N PRO A 8 -19.53 -46.90 54.95
CA PRO A 8 -18.58 -45.78 54.98
C PRO A 8 -17.86 -45.57 53.64
N ARG A 9 -17.80 -46.63 52.83
CA ARG A 9 -17.31 -46.62 51.46
C ARG A 9 -18.19 -45.78 50.53
N ASP A 10 -19.52 -45.84 50.67
CA ASP A 10 -20.45 -45.08 49.85
C ASP A 10 -20.42 -43.58 50.20
N ALA A 11 -20.26 -43.26 51.49
CA ALA A 11 -20.04 -41.89 51.95
C ALA A 11 -18.75 -41.30 51.33
N ALA A 12 -17.62 -42.01 51.41
CA ALA A 12 -16.36 -41.58 50.80
C ALA A 12 -16.44 -41.43 49.27
N ILE A 13 -17.15 -42.33 48.59
CA ILE A 13 -17.39 -42.25 47.13
C ILE A 13 -18.24 -41.02 46.79
N SER A 14 -19.27 -40.72 47.58
CA SER A 14 -20.11 -39.53 47.35
C SER A 14 -19.34 -38.21 47.56
N GLU A 15 -18.48 -38.13 48.56
CA GLU A 15 -17.62 -36.96 48.79
C GLU A 15 -16.61 -36.77 47.65
N TYR A 16 -15.98 -37.86 47.18
CA TYR A 16 -15.07 -37.82 46.04
C TYR A 16 -15.78 -37.39 44.74
N ARG A 17 -17.02 -37.88 44.51
CA ARG A 17 -17.86 -37.44 43.38
C ARG A 17 -18.17 -35.95 43.45
N ASN A 18 -18.51 -35.42 44.63
CA ASN A 18 -18.77 -33.99 44.81
C ASN A 18 -17.52 -33.14 44.56
N LYS A 19 -16.35 -33.57 45.04
CA LYS A 19 -15.06 -32.89 44.75
C LYS A 19 -14.73 -32.92 43.26
N LEU A 20 -14.99 -34.01 42.55
CA LEU A 20 -14.81 -34.10 41.10
C LEU A 20 -15.75 -33.16 40.33
N LEU A 21 -17.01 -33.02 40.77
CA LEU A 21 -17.96 -32.08 40.17
C LEU A 21 -17.51 -30.64 40.38
N GLN A 22 -17.06 -30.28 41.59
CA GLN A 22 -16.50 -28.96 41.88
C GLN A 22 -15.25 -28.66 41.05
N HIS A 23 -14.34 -29.63 40.87
CA HIS A 23 -13.16 -29.47 40.01
C HIS A 23 -13.57 -29.20 38.55
N ARG A 24 -14.59 -29.92 38.04
CA ARG A 24 -15.11 -29.70 36.68
C ARG A 24 -15.73 -28.32 36.50
N GLU A 25 -16.48 -27.83 37.50
CA GLU A 25 -17.06 -26.49 37.49
C GLU A 25 -15.98 -25.41 37.52
N LEU A 26 -14.96 -25.57 38.37
CA LEU A 26 -13.81 -24.65 38.44
C LEU A 26 -13.02 -24.64 37.14
N ASP A 27 -12.77 -25.80 36.52
CA ASP A 27 -12.10 -25.89 35.22
C ASP A 27 -12.89 -25.17 34.12
N ALA A 28 -14.21 -25.34 34.10
CA ALA A 28 -15.08 -24.64 33.16
C ALA A 28 -15.00 -23.11 33.38
N ARG A 29 -15.01 -22.65 34.63
CA ARG A 29 -14.88 -21.23 34.97
C ARG A 29 -13.51 -20.66 34.61
N VAL A 30 -12.43 -21.42 34.79
CA VAL A 30 -11.09 -21.01 34.38
C VAL A 30 -11.01 -20.89 32.86
N ARG A 31 -11.64 -21.81 32.11
CA ARG A 31 -11.69 -21.74 30.64
C ARG A 31 -12.42 -20.48 30.16
N THR A 32 -13.59 -20.18 30.71
CA THR A 32 -14.34 -18.97 30.32
C THR A 32 -13.61 -17.68 30.69
N LEU A 33 -13.01 -17.61 31.89
CA LEU A 33 -12.21 -16.47 32.32
C LEU A 33 -10.98 -16.27 31.43
N ARG A 34 -10.28 -17.34 31.04
CA ARG A 34 -9.14 -17.24 30.11
C ARG A 34 -9.56 -16.72 28.74
N GLU A 35 -10.73 -17.12 28.25
CA GLU A 35 -11.25 -16.63 26.98
C GLU A 35 -11.64 -15.14 27.07
N GLN A 36 -12.25 -14.71 28.17
CA GLN A 36 -12.55 -13.30 28.43
C GLN A 36 -11.27 -12.46 28.52
N VAL A 37 -10.25 -12.93 29.23
CA VAL A 37 -8.94 -12.26 29.30
C VAL A 37 -8.31 -12.14 27.91
N ARG A 38 -8.41 -13.19 27.08
CA ARG A 38 -7.90 -13.14 25.70
C ARG A 38 -8.63 -12.09 24.86
N LYS A 39 -9.96 -12.03 24.93
CA LYS A 39 -10.78 -11.04 24.21
C LYS A 39 -10.46 -9.62 24.67
N SER A 40 -10.46 -9.40 25.98
CA SER A 40 -10.14 -8.09 26.56
C SER A 40 -8.72 -7.63 26.23
N ARG A 41 -7.75 -8.55 26.19
CA ARG A 41 -6.38 -8.21 25.77
C ARG A 41 -6.31 -7.81 24.30
N GLN A 42 -7.03 -8.50 23.41
CA GLN A 42 -7.08 -8.12 22.00
C GLN A 42 -7.71 -6.74 21.79
N GLU A 43 -8.75 -6.41 22.57
CA GLU A 43 -9.35 -5.07 22.54
C GLU A 43 -8.40 -4.02 23.11
N TYR A 44 -7.70 -4.32 24.20
CA TYR A 44 -6.66 -3.47 24.76
C TYR A 44 -5.56 -3.18 23.74
N ASP A 45 -4.99 -4.20 23.11
CA ASP A 45 -3.91 -4.04 22.12
C ASP A 45 -4.38 -3.17 20.94
N LYS A 46 -5.61 -3.36 20.45
CA LYS A 46 -6.21 -2.51 19.40
C LYS A 46 -6.32 -1.05 19.83
N THR A 47 -6.91 -0.81 21.01
CA THR A 47 -7.09 0.56 21.52
C THR A 47 -5.76 1.24 21.83
N GLU A 48 -4.74 0.48 22.24
CA GLU A 48 -3.39 0.98 22.43
C GLU A 48 -2.74 1.39 21.09
N ASP A 49 -2.92 0.60 20.03
CA ASP A 49 -2.45 0.93 18.68
C ASP A 49 -3.15 2.16 18.11
N ASP A 50 -4.47 2.29 18.33
CA ASP A 50 -5.23 3.49 17.96
C ASP A 50 -4.71 4.74 18.67
N LEU A 51 -4.42 4.64 19.98
CA LEU A 51 -3.82 5.75 20.75
C LEU A 51 -2.43 6.13 20.23
N LYS A 52 -1.59 5.15 19.86
CA LYS A 52 -0.29 5.41 19.24
C LYS A 52 -0.43 6.08 17.87
N ALA A 53 -1.42 5.69 17.08
CA ALA A 53 -1.70 6.31 15.79
C ALA A 53 -2.10 7.79 15.94
N LEU A 54 -2.89 8.13 16.97
CA LEU A 54 -3.31 9.52 17.26
C LEU A 54 -2.15 10.44 17.66
N GLN A 55 -1.09 9.90 18.23
CA GLN A 55 0.11 10.68 18.57
C GLN A 55 0.99 11.00 17.36
N SER A 56 0.74 10.35 16.21
CA SER A 56 1.54 10.60 15.01
C SER A 56 1.23 11.99 14.45
N VAL A 57 2.28 12.81 14.30
CA VAL A 57 2.18 14.11 13.65
C VAL A 57 2.30 13.95 12.14
N GLY A 58 1.47 14.69 11.42
CA GLY A 58 1.55 14.79 9.97
C GLY A 58 2.89 15.36 9.52
N GLN A 59 3.27 15.07 8.29
CA GLN A 59 4.47 15.61 7.64
C GLN A 59 4.04 16.46 6.44
N ILE A 60 4.75 17.55 6.20
CA ILE A 60 4.50 18.42 5.05
C ILE A 60 5.17 17.80 3.83
N ILE A 61 4.45 17.67 2.73
CA ILE A 61 5.03 17.20 1.49
C ILE A 61 5.70 18.37 0.76
N GLY A 62 6.86 18.10 0.16
CA GLY A 62 7.55 19.07 -0.65
C GLY A 62 8.42 18.42 -1.74
N GLU A 63 8.96 19.26 -2.59
CA GLU A 63 9.85 18.88 -3.68
C GLU A 63 11.20 19.55 -3.53
N VAL A 64 12.27 18.77 -3.64
CA VAL A 64 13.63 19.29 -3.61
C VAL A 64 13.88 20.04 -4.91
N LEU A 65 14.19 21.34 -4.81
CA LEU A 65 14.56 22.15 -5.96
C LEU A 65 16.04 21.97 -6.30
N ARG A 66 16.90 22.22 -5.32
CA ARG A 66 18.36 22.09 -5.47
C ARG A 66 19.05 21.90 -4.13
N GLN A 67 20.21 21.26 -4.16
CA GLN A 67 21.14 21.27 -3.03
C GLN A 67 21.88 22.61 -3.00
N LEU A 68 21.95 23.24 -1.82
CA LEU A 68 22.74 24.46 -1.62
C LEU A 68 24.11 24.10 -1.04
N ASP A 69 24.11 23.30 0.04
CA ASP A 69 25.28 22.85 0.77
C ASP A 69 25.20 21.34 1.03
N PRO A 70 26.28 20.69 1.51
CA PRO A 70 26.22 19.29 1.91
C PRO A 70 25.14 18.96 2.94
N GLU A 71 24.70 19.93 3.74
CA GLU A 71 23.70 19.76 4.79
C GLU A 71 22.35 20.47 4.53
N ARG A 72 22.33 21.44 3.60
CA ARG A 72 21.18 22.32 3.35
C ARG A 72 20.64 22.15 1.93
N PHE A 73 19.32 22.00 1.83
CA PHE A 73 18.59 21.83 0.59
C PHE A 73 17.52 22.91 0.46
N ILE A 74 17.24 23.32 -0.77
CA ILE A 74 16.09 24.18 -1.05
C ILE A 74 14.92 23.27 -1.41
N VAL A 75 13.84 23.38 -0.66
CA VAL A 75 12.62 22.59 -0.86
C VAL A 75 11.45 23.54 -1.07
N LYS A 76 10.60 23.23 -2.05
CA LYS A 76 9.32 23.88 -2.25
C LYS A 76 8.27 23.06 -1.52
N ALA A 77 7.61 23.65 -0.52
CA ALA A 77 6.47 23.00 0.11
C ALA A 77 5.30 22.93 -0.86
N SER A 78 4.43 21.92 -0.72
CA SER A 78 3.19 21.83 -1.52
C SER A 78 2.30 23.06 -1.38
N SER A 79 2.43 23.84 -0.30
CA SER A 79 1.74 25.12 -0.11
C SER A 79 2.27 26.26 -1.00
N GLY A 80 3.39 26.08 -1.71
CA GLY A 80 3.99 27.09 -2.60
C GLY A 80 5.28 27.79 -2.12
N PRO A 81 5.49 28.12 -0.83
CA PRO A 81 6.71 28.79 -0.38
C PRO A 81 7.93 27.87 -0.47
N ARG A 82 9.10 28.51 -0.58
CA ARG A 82 10.39 27.84 -0.68
C ARG A 82 11.16 28.03 0.61
N TYR A 83 11.68 26.94 1.14
CA TYR A 83 12.44 26.92 2.39
C TYR A 83 13.84 26.37 2.16
N VAL A 84 14.80 26.88 2.92
CA VAL A 84 16.13 26.28 3.06
C VAL A 84 16.07 25.38 4.28
N VAL A 85 16.22 24.08 4.06
CA VAL A 85 15.96 23.06 5.07
C VAL A 85 17.17 22.15 5.27
N GLY A 86 17.34 21.69 6.50
CA GLY A 86 18.33 20.68 6.84
C GLY A 86 17.87 19.28 6.45
N CYS A 87 18.82 18.39 6.22
CA CYS A 87 18.54 16.97 6.01
C CYS A 87 18.91 16.13 7.24
N ARG A 88 18.03 15.21 7.65
CA ARG A 88 18.34 14.24 8.70
C ARG A 88 19.47 13.31 8.26
N THR A 89 20.45 13.08 9.13
CA THR A 89 21.67 12.28 8.83
C THR A 89 21.39 10.84 8.40
N LYS A 90 20.23 10.28 8.76
CA LYS A 90 19.82 8.92 8.37
C LYS A 90 19.36 8.80 6.91
N VAL A 91 19.11 9.91 6.22
CA VAL A 91 18.62 9.90 4.83
C VAL A 91 19.80 9.96 3.86
N ASP A 92 19.78 9.11 2.84
CA ASP A 92 20.79 9.09 1.79
C ASP A 92 20.75 10.38 0.96
N ARG A 93 21.75 11.24 1.16
CA ARG A 93 21.85 12.53 0.47
C ARG A 93 22.04 12.39 -1.04
N ALA A 94 22.65 11.30 -1.50
CA ALA A 94 22.85 11.01 -2.92
C ALA A 94 21.55 10.79 -3.70
N LYS A 95 20.47 10.37 -3.02
CA LYS A 95 19.15 10.15 -3.64
C LYS A 95 18.30 11.43 -3.67
N LEU A 96 18.74 12.50 -3.00
CA LEU A 96 18.07 13.80 -2.99
C LEU A 96 18.43 14.60 -4.24
N LEU A 97 17.90 14.15 -5.37
CA LEU A 97 18.04 14.84 -6.65
C LEU A 97 16.98 15.97 -6.77
N PRO A 98 17.20 16.95 -7.66
CA PRO A 98 16.16 17.90 -8.04
C PRO A 98 14.87 17.18 -8.47
N ASN A 99 13.72 17.74 -8.11
CA ASN A 99 12.37 17.19 -8.29
C ASN A 99 12.09 15.87 -7.54
N THR A 100 12.92 15.51 -6.56
CA THR A 100 12.61 14.40 -5.66
C THR A 100 11.60 14.85 -4.62
N ARG A 101 10.59 14.01 -4.40
CA ARG A 101 9.55 14.26 -3.40
C ARG A 101 10.05 13.87 -2.01
N VAL A 102 9.85 14.75 -1.04
CA VAL A 102 10.34 14.57 0.32
C VAL A 102 9.26 14.92 1.33
N ALA A 103 9.32 14.28 2.49
CA ALA A 103 8.51 14.64 3.64
C ALA A 103 9.33 15.53 4.57
N LEU A 104 8.77 16.69 4.89
CA LEU A 104 9.29 17.67 5.82
C LEU A 104 8.56 17.55 7.16
N ASP A 105 9.28 17.78 8.24
CA ASP A 105 8.67 17.97 9.54
C ASP A 105 7.85 19.26 9.60
N VAL A 106 6.68 19.24 10.25
CA VAL A 106 5.79 20.41 10.35
C VAL A 106 6.42 21.51 11.19
N THR A 107 7.17 21.16 12.24
CA THR A 107 7.71 22.13 13.20
C THR A 107 9.07 22.69 12.78
N THR A 108 9.99 21.82 12.38
CA THR A 108 11.38 22.19 12.08
C THR A 108 11.66 22.36 10.59
N LEU A 109 10.70 22.00 9.72
CA LEU A 109 10.87 21.95 8.27
C LEU A 109 12.07 21.11 7.83
N THR A 110 12.49 20.10 8.60
CA THR A 110 13.64 19.24 8.24
C THR A 110 13.20 18.08 7.34
N ILE A 111 14.07 17.67 6.40
CA ILE A 111 13.80 16.51 5.54
C ILE A 111 13.87 15.24 6.40
N MET A 112 12.72 14.61 6.60
CA MET A 112 12.54 13.41 7.41
C MET A 112 12.78 12.13 6.61
N ARG A 113 12.17 12.04 5.41
CA ARG A 113 12.25 10.87 4.53
C ARG A 113 12.00 11.25 3.07
N ILE A 114 12.47 10.41 2.16
CA ILE A 114 12.19 10.50 0.72
C ILE A 114 10.87 9.79 0.45
N LEU A 115 10.02 10.38 -0.38
CA LEU A 115 8.75 9.82 -0.79
C LEU A 115 8.84 9.36 -2.27
N PRO A 116 8.12 8.30 -2.65
CA PRO A 116 7.97 7.94 -4.06
C PRO A 116 7.23 9.06 -4.81
N ARG A 117 7.38 9.07 -6.14
CA ARG A 117 6.59 9.96 -7.00
C ARG A 117 5.12 9.58 -6.89
N GLU A 118 4.27 10.57 -6.65
CA GLU A 118 2.82 10.36 -6.72
C GLU A 118 2.39 10.44 -8.17
N VAL A 119 1.41 9.63 -8.51
CA VAL A 119 0.62 9.77 -9.72
C VAL A 119 -0.77 10.20 -9.27
N ASP A 120 -1.35 11.19 -9.96
CA ASP A 120 -2.70 11.64 -9.65
C ASP A 120 -3.68 10.45 -9.72
N PRO A 121 -4.65 10.36 -8.80
CA PRO A 121 -5.60 9.24 -8.77
C PRO A 121 -6.38 9.11 -10.07
N MET A 122 -6.63 10.22 -10.79
CA MET A 122 -7.26 10.18 -12.11
C MET A 122 -6.41 9.42 -13.14
N VAL A 123 -5.09 9.61 -13.14
CA VAL A 123 -4.16 8.91 -14.05
C VAL A 123 -4.04 7.45 -13.64
N HIS A 124 -3.98 7.16 -12.34
CA HIS A 124 -3.93 5.78 -11.84
C HIS A 124 -5.19 4.99 -12.22
N ASN A 125 -6.37 5.60 -12.09
CA ASN A 125 -7.63 4.99 -12.49
C ASN A 125 -7.65 4.71 -14.00
N MET A 126 -7.16 5.63 -14.85
CA MET A 126 -7.06 5.40 -16.31
C MET A 126 -6.21 4.17 -16.67
N THR A 127 -5.17 3.85 -15.89
CA THR A 127 -4.37 2.64 -16.15
C THR A 127 -5.01 1.34 -15.67
N THR A 128 -6.00 1.42 -14.78
CA THR A 128 -6.63 0.25 -14.14
C THR A 128 -8.01 -0.06 -14.75
N GLU A 129 -8.61 0.93 -15.41
CA GLU A 129 -9.82 0.74 -16.20
C GLU A 129 -9.47 -0.05 -17.47
N ASP A 130 -9.71 -1.36 -17.46
CA ASP A 130 -9.70 -2.18 -18.68
C ASP A 130 -11.01 -1.99 -19.44
N PRO A 131 -11.01 -1.33 -20.63
CA PRO A 131 -12.23 -1.09 -21.41
C PRO A 131 -12.80 -2.35 -22.09
N GLY A 132 -12.22 -3.54 -21.82
CA GLY A 132 -12.61 -4.83 -22.37
C GLY A 132 -11.52 -5.44 -23.27
N GLN A 133 -11.64 -6.75 -23.54
CA GLN A 133 -10.74 -7.46 -24.46
C GLN A 133 -11.24 -7.29 -25.90
N VAL A 134 -10.69 -6.30 -26.60
CA VAL A 134 -10.94 -6.09 -28.03
C VAL A 134 -9.69 -6.50 -28.80
N ASP A 135 -9.84 -7.47 -29.70
CA ASP A 135 -8.74 -7.91 -30.57
C ASP A 135 -8.68 -7.08 -31.86
N TYR A 136 -7.49 -6.94 -32.44
CA TYR A 136 -7.31 -6.30 -33.76
C TYR A 136 -8.12 -6.98 -34.88
N SER A 137 -8.50 -8.24 -34.71
CA SER A 137 -9.36 -9.00 -35.64
C SER A 137 -10.79 -8.45 -35.71
N SER A 138 -11.25 -7.72 -34.68
CA SER A 138 -12.57 -7.09 -34.64
C SER A 138 -12.67 -5.81 -35.46
N ILE A 139 -11.54 -5.27 -35.92
CA ILE A 139 -11.47 -3.99 -36.65
C ILE A 139 -11.39 -4.25 -38.15
N GLY A 140 -12.42 -3.83 -38.89
CA GLY A 140 -12.47 -3.94 -40.35
C GLY A 140 -11.97 -2.68 -41.07
N GLY A 141 -11.31 -2.85 -42.22
CA GLY A 141 -11.01 -1.76 -43.16
C GLY A 141 -9.88 -0.80 -42.77
N LEU A 142 -9.17 -1.05 -41.66
CA LEU A 142 -8.07 -0.22 -41.15
C LEU A 142 -6.72 -0.96 -41.08
N SER A 143 -6.50 -1.97 -41.92
CA SER A 143 -5.33 -2.85 -41.84
C SER A 143 -4.00 -2.12 -42.05
N GLU A 144 -3.95 -1.13 -42.94
CA GLU A 144 -2.75 -0.32 -43.18
C GLU A 144 -2.42 0.55 -41.96
N GLN A 145 -3.43 1.20 -41.36
CA GLN A 145 -3.26 2.06 -40.17
C GLN A 145 -2.85 1.24 -38.94
N ILE A 146 -3.41 0.05 -38.76
CA ILE A 146 -3.00 -0.87 -37.69
C ILE A 146 -1.54 -1.29 -37.88
N ARG A 147 -1.11 -1.59 -39.13
CA ARG A 147 0.30 -1.93 -39.41
C ARG A 147 1.23 -0.78 -39.05
N GLU A 148 0.93 0.43 -39.50
CA GLU A 148 1.72 1.63 -39.19
C GLU A 148 1.80 1.90 -37.68
N LEU A 149 0.70 1.73 -36.95
CA LEU A 149 0.67 1.91 -35.49
C LEU A 149 1.56 0.87 -34.78
N ARG A 150 1.50 -0.39 -35.19
CA ARG A 150 2.34 -1.47 -34.63
C ARG A 150 3.81 -1.25 -34.93
N GLU A 151 4.15 -0.81 -36.14
CA GLU A 151 5.52 -0.46 -36.51
C GLU A 151 6.04 0.76 -35.72
N ALA A 152 5.17 1.71 -35.38
CA ALA A 152 5.54 2.89 -34.60
C ALA A 152 5.64 2.63 -33.08
N ILE A 153 4.80 1.75 -32.53
CA ILE A 153 4.69 1.52 -31.07
C ILE A 153 5.31 0.18 -30.66
N GLU A 154 4.86 -0.94 -31.23
CA GLU A 154 5.30 -2.28 -30.82
C GLU A 154 6.76 -2.54 -31.23
N LEU A 155 7.14 -2.17 -32.46
CA LEU A 155 8.47 -2.49 -32.99
C LEU A 155 9.62 -1.86 -32.18
N PRO A 156 9.57 -0.57 -31.78
CA PRO A 156 10.60 0.00 -30.90
C PRO A 156 10.63 -0.61 -29.50
N LEU A 157 9.49 -1.05 -28.97
CA LEU A 157 9.38 -1.62 -27.64
C LEU A 157 9.91 -3.06 -27.59
N ILE A 158 9.62 -3.87 -28.61
CA ILE A 158 10.03 -5.28 -28.68
C ILE A 158 11.49 -5.40 -29.15
N ASN A 159 11.89 -4.65 -30.18
CA ASN A 159 13.19 -4.80 -30.84
C ASN A 159 13.94 -3.47 -31.02
N PRO A 160 14.40 -2.82 -29.93
CA PRO A 160 15.11 -1.54 -30.01
C PRO A 160 16.46 -1.62 -30.76
N GLU A 161 17.07 -2.81 -30.83
CA GLU A 161 18.34 -3.02 -31.53
C GLU A 161 18.28 -2.69 -33.02
N ILE A 162 17.14 -2.92 -33.67
CA ILE A 162 16.99 -2.67 -35.11
C ILE A 162 17.14 -1.17 -35.39
N PHE A 163 16.53 -0.33 -34.56
CA PHE A 163 16.64 1.13 -34.66
C PHE A 163 18.07 1.62 -34.41
N MET A 164 18.77 1.03 -33.44
CA MET A 164 20.18 1.35 -33.17
C MET A 164 21.11 0.97 -34.33
N ARG A 165 20.90 -0.20 -34.96
CA ARG A 165 21.72 -0.66 -36.10
C ARG A 165 21.49 0.18 -37.36
N VAL A 166 20.25 0.59 -37.61
CA VAL A 166 19.88 1.45 -38.74
C VAL A 166 20.28 2.92 -38.46
N GLY A 167 20.48 3.30 -37.19
CA GLY A 167 20.88 4.65 -36.78
C GLY A 167 19.74 5.66 -36.79
N ILE A 168 18.49 5.18 -36.75
CA ILE A 168 17.29 6.02 -36.72
C ILE A 168 16.72 6.10 -35.30
N LYS A 169 16.15 7.25 -34.93
CA LYS A 169 15.48 7.42 -33.64
C LYS A 169 14.03 6.90 -33.74
N PRO A 170 13.55 6.10 -32.78
CA PRO A 170 12.16 5.67 -32.78
C PRO A 170 11.22 6.88 -32.57
N PRO A 171 10.00 6.85 -33.11
CA PRO A 171 9.00 7.89 -32.88
C PRO A 171 8.58 7.94 -31.41
N THR A 172 8.36 9.15 -30.86
CA THR A 172 8.04 9.35 -29.43
C THR A 172 6.54 9.37 -29.12
N GLY A 173 5.69 9.39 -30.13
CA GLY A 173 4.24 9.43 -29.98
C GLY A 173 3.53 9.38 -31.33
N VAL A 174 2.27 8.96 -31.30
CA VAL A 174 1.42 8.83 -32.48
C VAL A 174 0.18 9.71 -32.28
N LEU A 175 -0.26 10.40 -33.33
CA LEU A 175 -1.47 11.22 -33.33
C LEU A 175 -2.51 10.59 -34.27
N LEU A 176 -3.59 10.07 -33.70
CA LEU A 176 -4.74 9.59 -34.48
C LEU A 176 -5.74 10.73 -34.70
N TYR A 177 -5.99 11.10 -35.96
CA TYR A 177 -6.94 12.16 -36.32
C TYR A 177 -7.93 11.71 -37.40
N GLY A 178 -9.08 12.39 -37.48
CA GLY A 178 -10.08 12.15 -38.54
C GLY A 178 -11.50 12.52 -38.10
N PRO A 179 -12.51 12.37 -38.98
CA PRO A 179 -13.93 12.58 -38.64
C PRO A 179 -14.38 11.74 -37.42
N PRO A 180 -15.40 12.17 -36.66
CA PRO A 180 -15.95 11.36 -35.58
C PRO A 180 -16.53 10.04 -36.13
N GLY A 181 -16.42 8.95 -35.38
CA GLY A 181 -16.94 7.63 -35.79
C GLY A 181 -15.99 6.76 -36.63
N THR A 182 -14.74 7.18 -36.84
CA THR A 182 -13.73 6.43 -37.64
C THR A 182 -12.89 5.43 -36.82
N GLY A 183 -13.33 5.04 -35.63
CA GLY A 183 -12.68 3.97 -34.85
C GLY A 183 -11.45 4.38 -34.01
N LYS A 184 -11.14 5.68 -33.86
CA LYS A 184 -9.95 6.17 -33.10
C LYS A 184 -9.85 5.71 -31.64
N THR A 185 -10.97 5.44 -30.98
CA THR A 185 -11.01 4.97 -29.58
C THR A 185 -11.08 3.44 -29.49
N LEU A 186 -11.45 2.78 -30.58
CA LEU A 186 -11.58 1.34 -30.67
C LEU A 186 -10.25 0.66 -31.06
N LEU A 187 -9.41 1.40 -31.80
CA LEU A 187 -8.07 1.04 -32.24
C LEU A 187 -7.05 1.27 -31.12
#